data_AF-A0A3M1EMW3-F1
#
_entry.id   AF-A0A3M1EMW3-F1
#
_cell.length_a   1.000
_cell.length_b   1.000
_cell.length_c   1.000
_cell.angle_alpha   90.00
_cell.angle_beta   90.00
_cell.angle_gamma   90.00
#
_symmetry.space_group_name_H-M   'P 1'
#
loop_
_entity.id
_entity.type
_entity.pdbx_description
1 polymer ?
#
loop_
_entity_poly.entity_id
_entity_poly.type
_entity_poly.pdbx_seq_one_letter_code
_entity_poly.pdbx_strand_id
1 'polypeptide(L)'
;QQKGLSATTAAAVVGYGAIFNGLGRIFAGWVSDRIGRQRAMLLFFGATGIIMFVTPLSAGTRIGLLAAVTVIYASYGANFSLFPSATADFFGTRNVGANYGLIFTAWGLAGVLGGRIGSWVFTTTGAYTNAYFISGVLALIAAGLSLVVKKPAHAEVPAEA
;
A
#
# COMPACT_ATOMS: atom_id res chain seq x y z
N GLN A 1 -0.61 15.02 16.62
CA GLN A 1 -0.34 16.27 17.35
C GLN A 1 0.99 16.97 16.99
N GLN A 2 1.84 16.41 16.12
CA GLN A 2 3.23 16.88 15.94
C GLN A 2 3.43 18.20 15.17
N LYS A 3 2.39 18.87 14.65
CA LYS A 3 2.54 20.09 13.84
C LYS A 3 1.73 21.30 14.31
N GLY A 4 1.03 21.23 15.44
CA GLY A 4 0.10 22.28 15.84
C GLY A 4 -1.01 22.55 14.79
N LEU A 5 -1.23 21.62 13.84
CA LEU A 5 -2.32 21.70 12.88
C LEU A 5 -3.63 21.61 13.65
N SER A 6 -4.54 22.55 13.41
CA SER A 6 -5.89 22.47 13.95
C SER A 6 -6.52 21.13 13.56
N ALA A 7 -7.39 20.60 14.42
CA ALA A 7 -8.13 19.38 14.12
C ALA A 7 -8.83 19.44 12.74
N THR A 8 -9.29 20.63 12.36
CA THR A 8 -9.91 20.89 11.05
C THR A 8 -8.94 20.72 9.88
N THR A 9 -7.68 21.17 10.01
CA THR A 9 -6.68 21.00 8.95
C THR A 9 -6.24 19.54 8.82
N ALA A 10 -6.08 18.83 9.93
CA ALA A 10 -5.79 17.41 9.92
C ALA A 10 -6.92 16.61 9.24
N ALA A 11 -8.18 16.90 9.58
CA ALA A 11 -9.34 16.29 8.95
C ALA A 11 -9.41 16.59 7.44
N ALA A 12 -9.11 17.83 7.03
CA ALA A 12 -9.09 18.21 5.62
C ALA A 12 -8.02 17.43 4.81
N VAL A 13 -6.83 17.23 5.37
CA VAL A 13 -5.77 16.44 4.74
C VAL A 13 -6.18 14.97 4.60
N VAL A 14 -6.84 14.40 5.61
CA VAL A 14 -7.37 13.04 5.55
C VAL A 14 -8.48 12.92 4.51
N GLY A 15 -9.40 13.89 4.45
CA GLY A 15 -10.46 13.94 3.45
C GLY A 15 -9.93 14.06 2.03
N TYR A 16 -8.91 14.91 1.82
CA TYR A 16 -8.18 15.01 0.56
C TYR A 16 -7.55 13.66 0.18
N GLY A 17 -6.85 13.00 1.11
CA GLY A 17 -6.29 11.67 0.90
C GLY A 17 -7.36 10.64 0.51
N ALA A 18 -8.53 10.65 1.15
CA ALA A 18 -9.61 9.70 0.86
C ALA A 18 -10.09 9.76 -0.60
N ILE A 19 -10.10 10.95 -1.21
CA ILE A 19 -10.41 11.10 -2.65
C ILE A 19 -9.40 10.32 -3.48
N PHE A 20 -8.10 10.50 -3.21
CA PHE A 20 -7.04 9.79 -3.92
C PHE A 20 -7.04 8.29 -3.62
N ASN A 21 -7.53 7.86 -2.45
CA ASN A 21 -7.74 6.43 -2.19
C ASN A 21 -8.78 5.82 -3.14
N GLY A 22 -9.90 6.50 -3.35
CA GLY A 22 -10.91 6.08 -4.32
C GLY A 22 -10.36 6.07 -5.75
N LEU A 23 -9.73 7.17 -6.18
CA LEU A 23 -9.16 7.29 -7.51
C LEU A 23 -8.04 6.28 -7.77
N GLY A 24 -7.20 6.04 -6.77
CA GLY A 24 -6.10 5.07 -6.83
C GLY A 24 -6.58 3.64 -7.07
N ARG A 25 -7.73 3.24 -6.49
CA ARG A 25 -8.37 1.94 -6.75
C ARG A 25 -8.71 1.79 -8.23
N ILE A 26 -9.45 2.75 -8.77
CA ILE A 26 -9.91 2.73 -10.17
C ILE A 26 -8.71 2.74 -11.12
N PHE A 27 -7.78 3.67 -10.89
CA PHE A 27 -6.60 3.81 -11.73
C PHE A 27 -5.70 2.57 -11.69
N ALA A 28 -5.46 2.00 -10.50
CA ALA A 28 -4.63 0.81 -10.37
C ALA A 28 -5.24 -0.42 -11.03
N GLY A 29 -6.56 -0.62 -10.89
CA GLY A 29 -7.28 -1.68 -11.60
C GLY A 29 -7.04 -1.57 -13.10
N TRP A 30 -7.36 -0.41 -13.67
CA TRP A 30 -7.19 -0.08 -15.08
C TRP A 30 -5.74 -0.22 -15.59
N VAL A 31 -4.74 0.22 -14.80
CA VAL A 31 -3.32 0.04 -15.15
C VAL A 31 -2.98 -1.44 -15.16
N SER A 32 -3.37 -2.17 -14.10
CA SER A 32 -3.00 -3.56 -13.91
C SER A 32 -3.62 -4.51 -14.93
N ASP A 33 -4.80 -4.18 -15.45
CA ASP A 33 -5.40 -4.93 -16.56
C ASP A 33 -4.59 -4.81 -17.85
N ARG A 34 -3.80 -3.74 -18.03
CA ARG A 34 -2.97 -3.54 -19.23
C ARG A 34 -1.53 -4.01 -19.11
N ILE A 35 -0.90 -3.76 -17.96
CA ILE A 35 0.53 -4.08 -17.77
C ILE A 35 0.74 -5.36 -16.97
N GLY A 36 -0.34 -5.98 -16.49
CA GLY A 36 -0.32 -7.15 -15.61
C GLY A 36 -0.21 -6.76 -14.13
N ARG A 37 -0.70 -7.66 -13.26
CA ARG A 37 -0.79 -7.46 -11.81
C ARG A 37 0.57 -7.18 -11.16
N GLN A 38 1.59 -7.96 -11.51
CA GLN A 38 2.94 -7.84 -10.93
C GLN A 38 3.59 -6.50 -11.23
N ARG A 39 3.50 -6.01 -12.49
CA ARG A 39 4.09 -4.72 -12.89
C ARG A 39 3.34 -3.55 -12.27
N ALA A 40 2.02 -3.66 -12.13
CA ALA A 40 1.25 -2.66 -11.39
C ALA A 40 1.62 -2.63 -9.91
N MET A 41 1.76 -3.78 -9.25
CA MET A 41 2.26 -3.85 -7.87
C MET A 41 3.65 -3.20 -7.73
N LEU A 42 4.58 -3.52 -8.64
CA LEU A 42 5.90 -2.88 -8.67
C LEU A 42 5.79 -1.35 -8.76
N LEU A 43 4.93 -0.85 -9.65
CA LEU A 43 4.74 0.59 -9.86
C LEU A 43 4.23 1.29 -8.59
N PHE A 44 3.14 0.80 -7.99
CA PHE A 44 2.53 1.46 -6.83
C PHE A 44 3.36 1.27 -5.55
N PHE A 45 3.97 0.11 -5.35
CA PHE A 45 4.83 -0.13 -4.18
C PHE A 45 6.15 0.64 -4.32
N GLY A 46 6.71 0.70 -5.53
CA GLY A 46 7.88 1.52 -5.84
C GLY A 46 7.61 3.01 -5.63
N ALA A 47 6.48 3.52 -6.14
CA ALA A 47 6.06 4.90 -5.91
C ALA A 47 5.89 5.22 -4.42
N THR A 48 5.28 4.29 -3.66
CA THR A 48 5.16 4.40 -2.20
C THR A 48 6.53 4.41 -1.52
N GLY A 49 7.44 3.53 -1.92
CA GLY A 49 8.80 3.47 -1.40
C GLY A 49 9.53 4.80 -1.59
N ILE A 50 9.56 5.31 -2.82
CA ILE A 50 10.23 6.57 -3.17
C ILE A 50 9.63 7.74 -2.41
N ILE A 51 8.30 7.88 -2.38
CA ILE A 51 7.68 9.03 -1.72
C ILE A 51 7.92 9.01 -0.21
N MET A 52 8.00 7.83 0.41
CA MET A 52 8.34 7.71 1.84
C MET A 52 9.75 8.22 2.15
N PHE A 53 10.73 8.03 1.25
CA PHE A 53 12.07 8.63 1.42
C PHE A 53 12.10 10.14 1.22
N VAL A 54 11.27 10.66 0.31
CA VAL A 54 11.22 12.10 0.01
C VAL A 54 10.42 12.88 1.06
N THR A 55 9.41 12.26 1.68
CA THR A 55 8.47 12.93 2.59
C THR A 55 9.15 13.68 3.75
N PRO A 56 10.15 13.11 4.47
CA PRO A 56 10.85 13.84 5.52
C PRO A 56 11.53 15.14 5.07
N LEU A 57 11.94 15.22 3.79
CA LEU A 57 12.64 16.37 3.23
C LEU A 57 11.67 17.46 2.75
N SER A 58 10.48 17.08 2.28
CA SER A 58 9.55 17.98 1.59
C SER A 58 8.29 18.32 2.38
N ALA A 59 7.95 17.54 3.42
CA ALA A 59 6.73 17.71 4.21
C ALA A 59 6.71 18.98 5.06
N GLY A 60 7.82 19.74 5.12
CA GLY A 60 7.83 21.11 5.67
C GLY A 60 7.01 22.10 4.83
N THR A 61 6.76 21.78 3.56
CA THR A 61 5.99 22.62 2.63
C THR A 61 4.59 22.08 2.41
N ARG A 62 3.62 22.97 2.11
CA ARG A 62 2.24 22.57 1.78
C ARG A 62 2.20 21.65 0.56
N ILE A 63 2.96 21.98 -0.48
CA ILE A 63 3.00 21.22 -1.74
C ILE A 63 3.60 19.83 -1.49
N GLY A 64 4.72 19.73 -0.77
CA GLY A 64 5.35 18.44 -0.46
C GLY A 64 4.44 17.54 0.38
N LEU A 65 3.73 18.11 1.36
CA LEU A 65 2.75 17.37 2.15
C LEU A 65 1.60 16.82 1.30
N LEU A 66 1.00 17.65 0.44
CA LEU A 66 -0.10 17.22 -0.42
C LEU A 66 0.34 16.17 -1.44
N ALA A 67 1.52 16.34 -2.04
CA ALA A 67 2.09 15.34 -2.95
C ALA A 67 2.32 14.00 -2.25
N ALA A 68 2.87 14.00 -1.03
CA ALA A 68 3.05 12.79 -0.24
C ALA A 68 1.72 12.10 0.05
N VAL A 69 0.72 12.85 0.54
CA VAL A 69 -0.62 12.33 0.84
C VAL A 69 -1.27 11.73 -0.40
N THR A 70 -1.18 12.40 -1.55
CA THR A 70 -1.72 11.91 -2.82
C THR A 70 -1.15 10.55 -3.21
N VAL A 71 0.18 10.43 -3.26
CA VAL A 71 0.82 9.18 -3.70
C VAL A 71 0.57 8.06 -2.69
N ILE A 72 0.66 8.35 -1.39
CA ILE A 72 0.44 7.36 -0.33
C ILE A 72 -1.00 6.85 -0.36
N TYR A 73 -1.99 7.75 -0.40
CA TYR A 73 -3.40 7.33 -0.40
C TYR A 73 -3.82 6.67 -1.71
N ALA A 74 -3.31 7.14 -2.85
CA ALA A 74 -3.56 6.49 -4.14
C ALA A 74 -2.99 5.08 -4.18
N SER A 75 -1.77 4.87 -3.69
CA SER A 75 -1.15 3.54 -3.61
C SER A 75 -1.84 2.66 -2.57
N TYR A 76 -2.27 3.24 -1.45
CA TYR A 76 -3.11 2.54 -0.48
C TYR A 76 -4.42 2.08 -1.12
N GLY A 77 -5.00 2.88 -2.02
CA GLY A 77 -6.16 2.53 -2.81
C GLY A 77 -5.87 1.39 -3.77
N ALA A 78 -4.76 1.49 -4.50
CA ALA A 78 -4.32 0.48 -5.45
C ALA A 78 -4.31 -0.93 -4.84
N ASN A 79 -3.85 -1.08 -3.59
CA ASN A 79 -3.82 -2.37 -2.88
C ASN A 79 -5.18 -3.09 -2.86
N PHE A 80 -6.27 -2.35 -2.65
CA PHE A 80 -7.62 -2.91 -2.56
C PHE A 80 -8.19 -3.36 -3.91
N SER A 81 -7.54 -3.00 -5.01
CA SER A 81 -7.89 -3.48 -6.35
C SER A 81 -6.91 -4.55 -6.83
N LEU A 82 -5.61 -4.33 -6.61
CA LEU A 82 -4.56 -5.23 -7.09
C LEU A 82 -4.56 -6.59 -6.39
N PHE A 83 -4.67 -6.62 -5.06
CA PHE A 83 -4.59 -7.87 -4.32
C PHE A 83 -5.76 -8.84 -4.58
N PRO A 84 -7.04 -8.42 -4.55
CA PRO A 84 -8.12 -9.36 -4.88
C PRO A 84 -8.02 -9.86 -6.33
N SER A 85 -7.68 -9.00 -7.28
CA SER A 85 -7.49 -9.41 -8.68
C SER A 85 -6.30 -10.37 -8.85
N ALA A 86 -5.15 -10.08 -8.23
CA ALA A 86 -4.00 -10.98 -8.25
C ALA A 86 -4.31 -12.33 -7.59
N THR A 87 -5.07 -12.31 -6.50
CA THR A 87 -5.52 -13.54 -5.82
C THR A 87 -6.42 -14.38 -6.73
N ALA A 88 -7.37 -13.75 -7.41
CA ALA A 88 -8.23 -14.43 -8.38
C ALA A 88 -7.42 -15.03 -9.54
N ASP A 89 -6.48 -14.26 -10.09
CA ASP A 89 -5.62 -14.70 -11.21
C ASP A 89 -4.73 -15.89 -10.82
N PHE A 90 -4.33 -15.96 -9.54
CA PHE A 90 -3.39 -16.96 -9.02
C PHE A 90 -4.07 -18.24 -8.57
N PHE A 91 -5.20 -18.13 -7.87
CA PHE A 91 -5.86 -19.27 -7.21
C PHE A 91 -7.23 -19.61 -7.80
N GLY A 92 -7.68 -18.87 -8.81
CA GLY A 92 -9.01 -18.99 -9.39
C GLY A 92 -10.09 -18.30 -8.55
N THR A 93 -11.30 -18.22 -9.11
CA THR A 93 -12.43 -17.47 -8.54
C THR A 93 -13.26 -18.27 -7.55
N ARG A 94 -13.19 -19.61 -7.58
CA ARG A 94 -14.04 -20.50 -6.75
C ARG A 94 -13.93 -20.21 -5.25
N ASN A 95 -12.71 -19.99 -4.75
CA ASN A 95 -12.44 -19.72 -3.33
C ASN A 95 -11.76 -18.36 -3.10
N VAL A 96 -11.95 -17.40 -4.02
CA VAL A 96 -11.22 -16.12 -3.99
C VAL A 96 -11.45 -15.34 -2.69
N GLY A 97 -12.65 -15.39 -2.12
CA GLY A 97 -12.97 -14.71 -0.87
C GLY A 97 -12.16 -15.25 0.32
N ALA A 98 -12.03 -16.57 0.44
CA ALA A 98 -11.24 -17.20 1.50
C ALA A 98 -9.73 -16.95 1.31
N ASN A 99 -9.23 -17.11 0.08
CA ASN A 99 -7.83 -16.87 -0.25
C ASN A 99 -7.43 -15.41 -0.01
N TYR A 100 -8.27 -14.47 -0.46
CA TYR A 100 -8.03 -13.05 -0.24
C TYR A 100 -8.19 -12.68 1.23
N GLY A 101 -9.15 -13.28 1.95
CA GLY A 101 -9.30 -13.12 3.39
C GLY A 101 -8.03 -13.49 4.15
N LEU A 102 -7.36 -14.58 3.77
CA LEU A 102 -6.06 -14.96 4.34
C LEU A 102 -4.99 -13.91 4.06
N ILE A 103 -4.88 -13.42 2.82
CA ILE A 103 -3.95 -12.32 2.47
C ILE A 103 -4.25 -11.06 3.30
N PHE A 104 -5.54 -10.77 3.52
CA PHE A 104 -6.00 -9.61 4.27
C PHE A 104 -5.64 -9.67 5.75
N THR A 105 -5.40 -10.86 6.31
CA THR A 105 -4.90 -11.00 7.70
C THR A 105 -3.55 -10.31 7.90
N ALA A 106 -2.68 -10.32 6.88
CA ALA A 106 -1.41 -9.61 6.92
C ALA A 106 -1.60 -8.09 7.04
N TRP A 107 -2.64 -7.54 6.39
CA TRP A 107 -3.03 -6.13 6.55
C TRP A 107 -3.52 -5.84 7.99
N GLY A 108 -4.32 -6.74 8.57
CA GLY A 108 -4.76 -6.62 9.96
C GLY A 108 -3.59 -6.61 10.96
N LEU A 109 -2.66 -7.56 10.81
CA LEU A 109 -1.42 -7.63 11.59
C LEU A 109 -0.58 -6.36 11.43
N ALA A 110 -0.42 -5.86 10.19
CA ALA A 110 0.28 -4.62 9.93
C ALA A 110 -0.39 -3.40 10.58
N GLY A 111 -1.72 -3.37 10.66
CA GLY A 111 -2.46 -2.32 11.36
C GLY A 111 -2.17 -2.29 12.87
N VAL A 112 -2.11 -3.45 13.51
CA VAL A 112 -1.81 -3.57 14.95
C VAL A 112 -0.35 -3.24 15.24
N LEU A 113 0.59 -3.81 14.47
CA LEU A 113 2.02 -3.66 14.70
C LEU A 113 2.54 -2.29 14.23
N GLY A 114 2.07 -1.80 13.09
CA GLY A 114 2.55 -0.57 12.46
C GLY A 114 2.36 0.66 13.34
N GLY A 115 1.18 0.79 13.97
CA GLY A 115 0.92 1.88 14.92
C GLY A 115 1.86 1.84 16.13
N ARG A 116 2.10 0.64 16.68
CA ARG A 116 3.02 0.45 17.82
C ARG A 116 4.47 0.74 17.44
N ILE A 117 4.94 0.23 16.31
CA ILE A 117 6.30 0.49 15.81
C ILE A 117 6.48 1.99 15.55
N GLY A 118 5.52 2.65 14.89
CA GLY A 118 5.58 4.08 14.63
C GLY A 118 5.61 4.93 15.90
N SER A 119 4.82 4.54 16.91
CA SER A 119 4.82 5.19 18.23
C SER A 119 6.13 4.97 18.99
N TRP A 120 6.67 3.76 18.96
CA TRP A 120 7.96 3.43 19.57
C TRP A 120 9.12 4.19 18.93
N VAL A 121 9.14 4.29 17.60
CA VAL A 121 10.13 5.10 16.87
C VAL A 121 10.05 6.54 17.33
N PHE A 122 8.85 7.13 17.34
CA PHE A 122 8.67 8.53 17.75
C PHE A 122 9.09 8.79 19.20
N THR A 123 8.73 7.90 20.13
CA THR A 123 9.08 8.05 21.55
C THR A 123 10.58 7.91 21.81
N THR A 124 11.30 7.16 20.98
CA THR A 124 12.75 6.95 21.10
C THR A 124 13.56 8.06 20.43
N THR A 125 13.13 8.53 19.25
CA THR A 125 13.93 9.46 18.43
C THR A 125 13.41 10.90 18.42
N GLY A 126 12.20 11.14 18.93
CA GLY A 126 11.51 12.42 18.85
C GLY A 126 10.97 12.78 17.46
N ALA A 127 11.15 11.93 16.44
CA ALA A 127 10.78 12.22 15.05
C ALA A 127 10.29 10.99 14.27
N TYR A 128 9.34 11.19 13.35
CA TYR A 128 8.86 10.12 12.47
C TYR A 128 9.75 9.87 11.25
N THR A 129 10.84 10.62 11.06
CA THR A 129 11.76 10.46 9.91
C THR A 129 12.20 9.02 9.73
N ASN A 130 12.59 8.34 10.82
CA ASN A 130 12.98 6.94 10.76
C ASN A 130 11.81 6.02 10.40
N ALA A 131 10.59 6.32 10.86
CA ALA A 131 9.40 5.54 10.50
C ALA A 131 9.08 5.67 9.00
N TYR A 132 9.29 6.85 8.40
CA TYR A 132 9.18 7.06 6.96
C TYR A 132 10.21 6.22 6.20
N PHE A 133 11.48 6.24 6.59
CA PHE A 133 12.51 5.45 5.92
C PHE A 133 12.29 3.94 6.06
N ILE A 134 11.91 3.45 7.24
CA ILE A 134 11.56 2.04 7.46
C ILE A 134 10.40 1.64 6.53
N SER A 135 9.33 2.46 6.47
CA SER A 135 8.19 2.21 5.59
C SER A 135 8.60 2.22 4.11
N GLY A 136 9.50 3.13 3.72
CA GLY A 136 10.05 3.20 2.38
C GLY A 136 10.83 1.95 1.98
N VAL A 137 11.71 1.45 2.85
CA VAL A 137 12.44 0.20 2.63
C VAL A 137 11.48 -0.98 2.49
N LEU A 138 10.50 -1.10 3.39
CA LEU A 138 9.51 -2.19 3.33
C LEU A 138 8.68 -2.16 2.04
N ALA A 139 8.28 -0.97 1.58
CA ALA A 139 7.57 -0.80 0.32
C ALA A 139 8.43 -1.17 -0.90
N LEU A 140 9.72 -0.81 -0.91
CA LEU A 140 10.64 -1.21 -1.97
C LEU A 140 10.92 -2.72 -1.97
N ILE A 141 11.03 -3.34 -0.80
CA ILE A 141 11.12 -4.81 -0.68
C ILE A 141 9.86 -5.45 -1.26
N ALA A 142 8.67 -4.96 -0.89
CA ALA A 142 7.41 -5.46 -1.45
C ALA A 142 7.36 -5.31 -2.98
N ALA A 143 7.86 -4.18 -3.52
CA ALA A 143 7.98 -3.95 -4.95
C ALA A 143 8.93 -4.96 -5.62
N GLY A 144 10.06 -5.28 -4.99
CA GLY A 144 10.97 -6.33 -5.46
C GLY A 144 10.32 -7.72 -5.42
N LEU A 145 9.63 -8.05 -4.33
CA LEU A 145 8.93 -9.33 -4.17
C LEU A 145 7.82 -9.51 -5.21
N SER A 146 7.14 -8.43 -5.62
CA SER A 146 6.08 -8.54 -6.63
C SER A 146 6.59 -9.03 -8.00
N LEU A 147 7.90 -8.94 -8.28
CA LEU A 147 8.53 -9.51 -9.46
C LEU A 147 8.78 -11.02 -9.35
N VAL A 148 8.93 -11.53 -8.13
CA VAL A 148 9.29 -12.93 -7.85
C VAL A 148 8.04 -13.79 -7.59
N VAL A 149 6.93 -13.17 -7.20
CA VAL A 149 5.64 -13.84 -6.92
C VAL A 149 5.09 -14.49 -8.18
N LYS A 150 5.28 -15.81 -8.34
CA LYS A 150 4.79 -16.58 -9.50
C LYS A 150 3.42 -17.15 -9.24
N LYS A 151 2.63 -17.30 -10.32
CA LYS A 151 1.38 -18.06 -10.28
C LYS A 151 1.69 -19.49 -9.81
N PRO A 152 0.96 -20.03 -8.81
CA PRO A 152 1.11 -21.42 -8.39
C PRO A 152 0.85 -22.35 -9.60
N ALA A 153 1.73 -23.32 -9.84
CA ALA A 153 1.43 -24.38 -10.78
C ALA A 153 0.29 -25.22 -10.18
N HIS A 154 -0.88 -25.20 -10.80
CA HIS A 154 -1.94 -26.11 -10.40
C HIS A 154 -1.46 -27.54 -10.69
N ALA A 155 -1.42 -28.40 -9.68
CA ALA A 155 -1.59 -29.82 -9.93
C ALA A 155 -2.99 -29.95 -10.53
N GLU A 156 -3.09 -30.45 -11.77
CA GLU A 156 -4.38 -30.79 -12.37
C GLU A 156 -5.10 -31.70 -11.37
N VAL A 157 -6.24 -31.24 -10.85
CA VAL A 157 -7.15 -32.15 -10.16
C VAL A 157 -7.69 -33.04 -11.27
N PRO A 158 -7.40 -34.36 -11.27
CA PRO A 158 -7.91 -35.25 -12.30
C PRO A 158 -9.42 -35.08 -12.39
N ALA A 159 -9.93 -34.91 -13.60
CA ALA A 159 -11.37 -34.87 -13.82
C ALA A 159 -11.98 -36.13 -13.19
N GLU A 160 -12.95 -35.94 -12.27
CA GLU A 160 -13.72 -37.06 -11.73
C GLU A 160 -14.32 -37.83 -12.91
N ALA A 161 -13.92 -39.10 -13.04
CA ALA A 161 -14.33 -40.03 -14.08
C ALA A 161 -15.69 -40.67 -13.76
#